data_AF-A0A535P5H1-F1
#
_entry.id   AF-A0A535P5H1-F1
#
_cell.length_a   1.000
_cell.length_b   1.000
_cell.length_c   1.000
_cell.angle_alpha   90.00
_cell.angle_beta   90.00
_cell.angle_gamma   90.00
#
_symmetry.space_group_name_H-M   'P 1'
#
loop_
_entity.id
_entity.type
_entity.pdbx_description
1 polymer ?
#
loop_
_entity_poly.entity_id
_entity_poly.type
_entity_poly.pdbx_seq_one_letter_code
_entity_poly.pdbx_strand_id
1 'polypeptide(L)'
;MELGALLYLLAAAAAGFGITYWSGVGFTLEERVVFGVVLGGAAVSVATFVPALVARDVTLVTALLGLAATLALGAAGAVLARSRVTADWMDARRGWRSRWPLLAVQLVCGAWTVHLLHQAYVYTPNGLYAGYVNIWGDWAAHLSFAGSFAYGHNFPPEFPIDPGHHLGYPFMVDFLAADLVPLGLSLTEALTATSAVLGLAFPGVLYLAAVRFLGERAGAAIAVFLFVLSGG
;
A
#
# COMPACT_ATOMS: atom_id res chain seq x y z
N MET A 1 11.60 -5.62 9.56
CA MET A 1 11.25 -4.26 9.11
C MET A 1 11.81 -3.28 10.11
N GLU A 2 12.64 -2.36 9.65
CA GLU A 2 13.15 -1.24 10.46
C GLU A 2 11.98 -0.40 11.02
N LEU A 3 12.11 0.06 12.27
CA LEU A 3 11.04 0.80 12.96
C LEU A 3 10.62 2.07 12.17
N GLY A 4 11.58 2.75 11.54
CA GLY A 4 11.33 3.95 10.74
C GLY A 4 10.40 3.69 9.54
N ALA A 5 10.68 2.65 8.75
CA ALA A 5 9.86 2.28 7.61
C ALA A 5 8.46 1.81 8.02
N LEU A 6 8.34 1.07 9.14
CA LEU A 6 7.05 0.68 9.68
C LEU A 6 6.21 1.91 10.06
N LEU A 7 6.79 2.84 10.81
CA LEU A 7 6.10 4.08 11.22
C LEU A 7 5.71 4.93 10.01
N TYR A 8 6.56 4.98 8.98
CA TYR A 8 6.25 5.67 7.74
C TYR A 8 5.00 5.12 7.05
N LEU A 9 4.92 3.79 6.87
CA LEU A 9 3.78 3.13 6.24
C LEU A 9 2.50 3.25 7.07
N LEU A 10 2.61 3.13 8.40
CA LEU A 10 1.48 3.34 9.31
C LEU A 10 0.97 4.78 9.28
N ALA A 11 1.87 5.76 9.23
CA ALA A 11 1.53 7.17 9.12
C ALA A 11 0.86 7.48 7.77
N ALA A 12 1.36 6.90 6.67
CA ALA A 12 0.73 7.01 5.35
C ALA A 12 -0.69 6.42 5.38
N ALA A 13 -0.89 5.22 5.95
CA ALA A 13 -2.21 4.62 6.09
C ALA A 13 -3.16 5.46 6.96
N ALA A 14 -2.66 6.04 8.06
CA ALA A 14 -3.44 6.94 8.92
C ALA A 14 -3.85 8.23 8.19
N ALA A 15 -2.94 8.80 7.39
CA ALA A 15 -3.25 9.92 6.52
C ALA A 15 -4.34 9.54 5.51
N GLY A 16 -4.19 8.39 4.85
CA GLY A 16 -5.16 7.86 3.90
C GLY A 16 -6.55 7.66 4.51
N PHE A 17 -6.65 7.17 5.76
CA PHE A 17 -7.92 7.13 6.50
C PHE A 17 -8.58 8.50 6.55
N GLY A 18 -7.83 9.55 6.91
CA GLY A 18 -8.30 10.93 6.88
C GLY A 18 -8.70 11.40 5.48
N ILE A 19 -7.95 10.99 4.45
CA ILE A 19 -8.22 11.34 3.05
C ILE A 19 -9.59 10.81 2.61
N THR A 20 -10.03 9.64 3.10
CA THR A 20 -11.35 9.08 2.73
C THR A 20 -12.52 10.02 3.03
N TYR A 21 -12.38 10.97 3.97
CA TYR A 21 -13.44 11.92 4.31
C TYR A 21 -13.63 13.02 3.26
N TRP A 22 -12.65 13.25 2.39
CA TRP A 22 -12.78 14.16 1.24
C TRP A 22 -13.71 13.63 0.15
N SER A 23 -13.89 12.31 0.07
CA SER A 23 -14.70 11.68 -0.99
C SER A 23 -16.19 12.02 -0.93
N GLY A 24 -16.70 12.46 0.22
CA GLY A 24 -18.13 12.64 0.46
C GLY A 24 -18.93 11.34 0.53
N VAL A 25 -18.31 10.18 0.29
CA VAL A 25 -18.97 8.87 0.33
C VAL A 25 -19.24 8.46 1.77
N GLY A 26 -20.44 7.93 2.01
CA GLY A 26 -20.85 7.35 3.29
C GLY A 26 -20.19 5.99 3.52
N PHE A 27 -18.87 6.01 3.75
CA PHE A 27 -18.10 4.81 4.12
C PHE A 27 -18.27 4.46 5.59
N THR A 28 -18.28 3.17 5.91
CA THR A 28 -18.15 2.66 7.29
C THR A 28 -16.72 2.83 7.79
N LEU A 29 -16.51 2.70 9.09
CA LEU A 29 -15.16 2.80 9.66
C LEU A 29 -14.18 1.79 9.04
N GLU A 30 -14.62 0.55 8.82
CA GLU A 30 -13.82 -0.51 8.21
C GLU A 30 -13.40 -0.17 6.79
N GLU A 31 -14.33 0.36 6.00
CA GLU A 31 -14.07 0.84 4.64
C GLU A 31 -13.01 1.95 4.66
N ARG A 32 -13.15 2.91 5.59
CA ARG A 32 -12.16 3.98 5.72
C ARG A 32 -10.78 3.48 6.11
N VAL A 33 -10.71 2.44 6.94
CA VAL A 33 -9.43 1.83 7.33
C VAL A 33 -8.79 1.13 6.13
N VAL A 34 -9.51 0.23 5.45
CA VAL A 34 -8.91 -0.57 4.36
C VAL A 34 -8.63 0.28 3.11
N PHE A 35 -9.55 1.17 2.72
CA PHE A 35 -9.31 2.10 1.61
C PHE A 35 -8.26 3.14 2.00
N GLY A 36 -8.19 3.51 3.27
CA GLY A 36 -7.17 4.42 3.79
C GLY A 36 -5.76 3.90 3.60
N VAL A 37 -5.53 2.59 3.76
CA VAL A 37 -4.20 2.00 3.48
C VAL A 37 -3.79 2.24 2.02
N VAL A 38 -4.70 1.99 1.07
CA VAL A 38 -4.45 2.14 -0.37
C VAL A 38 -4.27 3.62 -0.74
N LEU A 39 -5.19 4.49 -0.31
CA LEU A 39 -5.14 5.92 -0.59
C LEU A 39 -3.92 6.59 0.06
N GLY A 40 -3.52 6.13 1.24
CA GLY A 40 -2.34 6.61 1.95
C GLY A 40 -1.06 6.34 1.18
N GLY A 41 -0.87 5.09 0.72
CA GLY A 41 0.26 4.70 -0.11
C GLY A 41 0.32 5.46 -1.44
N ALA A 42 -0.82 5.61 -2.11
CA ALA A 42 -0.90 6.37 -3.35
C ALA A 42 -0.66 7.88 -3.17
N ALA A 43 -1.23 8.48 -2.11
CA ALA A 43 -1.06 9.89 -1.83
C ALA A 43 0.39 10.21 -1.46
N VAL A 44 1.02 9.38 -0.63
CA VAL A 44 2.40 9.62 -0.19
C VAL A 44 3.39 9.45 -1.33
N SER A 45 3.23 8.47 -2.22
CA SER A 45 4.12 8.31 -3.38
C SER A 45 4.05 9.51 -4.31
N VAL A 46 2.85 10.01 -4.62
CA VAL A 46 2.66 11.23 -5.43
C VAL A 46 3.22 12.46 -4.72
N ALA A 47 2.97 12.60 -3.42
CA ALA A 47 3.43 13.75 -2.63
C ALA A 47 4.95 13.78 -2.48
N THR A 48 5.61 12.62 -2.33
CA THR A 48 7.08 12.51 -2.29
C THR A 48 7.71 12.72 -3.68
N PHE A 49 7.03 12.32 -4.74
CA PHE A 49 7.57 12.43 -6.10
C PHE A 49 7.86 13.88 -6.50
N VAL A 50 7.03 14.84 -6.07
CA VAL A 50 7.22 16.27 -6.37
C VAL A 50 8.55 16.83 -5.83
N PRO A 51 8.85 16.77 -4.50
CA PRO A 51 10.14 17.23 -3.99
C PRO A 51 11.31 16.37 -4.49
N ALA A 52 11.12 15.06 -4.73
CA ALA A 52 12.16 14.21 -5.30
C ALA A 52 12.54 14.61 -6.73
N LEU A 53 11.55 15.01 -7.56
CA LEU A 53 11.79 15.53 -8.90
C LEU A 53 12.57 16.84 -8.90
N VAL A 54 12.32 17.71 -7.91
CA VAL A 54 13.07 18.97 -7.73
C VAL A 54 14.49 18.69 -7.23
N ALA A 55 14.63 17.79 -6.26
CA ALA A 55 15.93 17.40 -5.70
C ALA A 55 16.75 16.51 -6.65
N ARG A 56 16.12 15.92 -7.66
CA ARG A 56 16.68 14.87 -8.54
C ARG A 56 17.16 13.65 -7.77
N ASP A 57 16.55 13.38 -6.63
CA ASP A 57 16.98 12.29 -5.75
C ASP A 57 15.87 11.84 -4.79
N VAL A 58 15.90 10.58 -4.38
CA VAL A 58 15.10 10.04 -3.29
C VAL A 58 15.95 10.02 -2.02
N THR A 59 15.61 10.92 -1.09
CA THR A 59 16.31 11.06 0.18
C THR A 59 15.34 10.94 1.35
N LEU A 60 15.88 10.80 2.57
CA LEU A 60 15.05 10.86 3.78
C LEU A 60 14.25 12.17 3.85
N VAL A 61 14.83 13.29 3.39
CA VAL A 61 14.16 14.60 3.40
C VAL A 61 12.97 14.61 2.44
N THR A 62 13.14 14.14 1.21
CA THR A 62 12.05 14.13 0.22
C THR A 62 10.92 13.20 0.67
N ALA A 63 11.25 12.03 1.21
CA ALA A 63 10.28 11.08 1.77
C ALA A 63 9.50 11.67 2.95
N LEU A 64 10.17 12.36 3.88
CA LEU A 64 9.52 13.01 5.02
C LEU A 64 8.66 14.21 4.60
N LEU A 65 9.06 14.97 3.58
CA LEU A 65 8.25 16.07 3.03
C LEU A 65 6.96 15.54 2.40
N GLY A 66 7.04 14.48 1.60
CA GLY A 66 5.87 13.83 1.01
C GLY A 66 4.93 13.25 2.08
N LEU A 67 5.49 12.61 3.11
CA LEU A 67 4.71 12.13 4.25
C LEU A 67 4.03 13.27 5.01
N ALA A 68 4.74 14.37 5.28
CA ALA A 68 4.19 15.53 5.97
C ALA A 68 3.03 16.16 5.21
N ALA A 69 3.16 16.33 3.88
CA ALA A 69 2.09 16.83 3.03
C ALA A 69 0.87 15.90 3.04
N THR A 70 1.11 14.59 2.98
CA THR A 70 0.05 13.57 2.99
C THR A 70 -0.68 13.53 4.34
N LEU A 71 0.05 13.59 5.45
CA LEU A 71 -0.51 13.71 6.80
C LEU A 71 -1.33 14.98 6.97
N ALA A 72 -0.86 16.12 6.45
CA ALA A 72 -1.61 17.37 6.50
C ALA A 72 -2.94 17.26 5.74
N LEU A 73 -2.93 16.65 4.55
CA LEU A 73 -4.14 16.42 3.75
C LEU A 73 -5.12 15.49 4.46
N GLY A 74 -4.63 14.39 5.05
CA GLY A 74 -5.45 13.45 5.82
C GLY A 74 -6.03 14.08 7.09
N ALA A 75 -5.20 14.81 7.84
CA ALA A 75 -5.62 15.51 9.06
C ALA A 75 -6.69 16.56 8.75
N ALA A 76 -6.52 17.35 7.69
CA ALA A 76 -7.52 18.32 7.25
C ALA A 76 -8.87 17.64 6.93
N GLY A 77 -8.86 16.52 6.20
CA GLY A 77 -10.06 15.75 5.90
C GLY A 77 -10.78 15.26 7.16
N ALA A 78 -10.03 14.67 8.10
CA ALA A 78 -10.57 14.19 9.37
C ALA A 78 -11.10 15.31 10.27
N VAL A 79 -10.40 16.45 10.36
CA VAL A 79 -10.79 17.59 11.20
C VAL A 79 -12.05 18.27 10.65
N LEU A 80 -12.11 18.51 9.34
CA LEU A 80 -13.28 19.11 8.70
C LEU A 80 -14.50 18.18 8.80
N ALA A 81 -14.29 16.86 8.78
CA ALA A 81 -15.33 15.86 8.95
C ALA A 81 -15.45 15.31 10.39
N ARG A 82 -14.98 16.04 11.41
CA ARG A 82 -14.88 15.53 12.80
C ARG A 82 -16.17 14.91 13.35
N SER A 83 -17.33 15.47 13.00
CA SER A 83 -18.64 14.93 13.43
C SER A 83 -18.93 13.56 12.80
N ARG A 84 -18.57 13.38 11.53
CA ARG A 84 -18.67 12.09 10.83
C ARG A 84 -17.67 11.09 11.37
N VAL A 85 -16.44 11.52 11.64
CA VAL A 85 -15.42 10.68 12.29
C VAL A 85 -16.00 10.11 13.59
N THR A 86 -16.49 10.97 14.49
CA THR A 86 -17.09 10.51 15.75
C THR A 86 -18.28 9.58 15.53
N ALA A 87 -19.15 9.86 14.54
CA ALA A 87 -20.28 9.00 14.21
C ALA A 87 -19.84 7.61 13.75
N ASP A 88 -18.87 7.52 12.84
CA ASP A 88 -18.33 6.27 12.30
C ASP A 88 -17.70 5.41 13.42
N TRP A 89 -16.98 6.06 14.36
CA TRP A 89 -16.45 5.40 15.55
C TRP A 89 -17.54 4.87 16.49
N MET A 90 -18.60 5.65 16.71
CA MET A 90 -19.70 5.25 17.57
C MET A 90 -20.52 4.10 16.97
N ASP A 91 -20.80 4.16 15.67
CA ASP A 91 -21.49 3.10 14.94
C ASP A 91 -20.66 1.81 14.98
N ALA A 92 -19.36 1.94 14.75
CA ALA A 92 -18.45 0.82 14.77
C ALA A 92 -18.44 0.04 16.09
N ARG A 93 -18.50 0.75 17.22
CA ARG A 93 -18.53 0.14 18.56
C ARG A 93 -19.80 -0.65 18.84
N ARG A 94 -20.92 -0.30 18.21
CA ARG A 94 -22.22 -0.98 18.41
C ARG A 94 -22.33 -2.30 17.64
N GLY A 95 -21.50 -2.50 16.61
CA GLY A 95 -21.71 -3.53 15.58
C GLY A 95 -20.78 -4.76 15.60
N TRP A 96 -20.03 -5.03 16.69
CA TRP A 96 -18.95 -6.06 16.68
C TRP A 96 -19.38 -7.45 16.18
N ARG A 97 -20.54 -7.96 16.63
CA ARG A 97 -21.07 -9.28 16.19
C ARG A 97 -21.30 -9.36 14.67
N SER A 98 -21.44 -8.23 14.00
CA SER A 98 -21.68 -8.18 12.56
C SER A 98 -20.38 -8.23 11.72
N ARG A 99 -19.20 -8.11 12.36
CA ARG A 99 -17.90 -7.95 11.69
C ARG A 99 -17.11 -9.24 11.52
N TRP A 100 -17.52 -10.32 12.17
CA TRP A 100 -16.79 -11.59 12.15
C TRP A 100 -16.48 -12.11 10.74
N PRO A 101 -17.34 -11.95 9.70
CA PRO A 101 -17.00 -12.47 8.37
C PRO A 101 -15.85 -11.68 7.73
N LEU A 102 -15.82 -10.36 7.89
CA LEU A 102 -14.68 -9.54 7.44
C LEU A 102 -13.39 -9.97 8.16
N LEU A 103 -13.45 -10.18 9.47
CA LEU A 103 -12.29 -10.63 10.26
C LEU A 103 -11.80 -12.02 9.81
N ALA A 104 -12.72 -12.94 9.55
CA ALA A 104 -12.40 -14.28 9.06
C ALA A 104 -11.75 -14.24 7.67
N VAL A 105 -12.33 -13.48 6.74
CA VAL A 105 -11.75 -13.25 5.40
C VAL A 105 -10.36 -12.65 5.52
N GLN A 106 -10.20 -11.61 6.34
CA GLN A 106 -8.94 -10.92 6.53
C GLN A 106 -7.87 -11.80 7.18
N LEU A 107 -8.26 -12.66 8.13
CA LEU A 107 -7.35 -13.59 8.80
C LEU A 107 -6.84 -14.65 7.82
N VAL A 108 -7.76 -15.31 7.09
CA VAL A 108 -7.40 -16.39 6.16
C VAL A 108 -6.59 -15.85 4.98
N CYS A 109 -7.09 -14.81 4.32
CA CYS A 109 -6.42 -14.20 3.16
C CYS A 109 -5.14 -13.46 3.57
N GLY A 110 -5.13 -12.86 4.76
CA GLY A 110 -3.93 -12.22 5.31
C GLY A 110 -2.83 -13.22 5.62
N ALA A 111 -3.17 -14.35 6.25
CA ALA A 111 -2.22 -15.44 6.48
C ALA A 111 -1.65 -15.98 5.16
N TRP A 112 -2.50 -16.16 4.15
CA TRP A 112 -2.07 -16.56 2.81
C TRP A 112 -1.14 -15.53 2.15
N THR A 113 -1.48 -14.24 2.25
CA THR A 113 -0.67 -13.14 1.74
C THR A 113 0.72 -13.11 2.39
N VAL A 114 0.79 -13.25 3.71
CA VAL A 114 2.06 -13.32 4.44
C VAL A 114 2.87 -14.54 4.01
N HIS A 115 2.23 -15.69 3.85
CA HIS A 115 2.90 -16.91 3.37
C HIS A 115 3.53 -16.71 1.99
N LEU A 116 2.77 -16.15 1.04
CA LEU A 116 3.23 -15.88 -0.32
C LEU A 116 4.40 -14.87 -0.31
N LEU A 117 4.27 -13.77 0.42
CA LEU A 117 5.28 -12.70 0.44
C LEU A 117 6.55 -13.10 1.19
N HIS A 118 6.47 -13.98 2.19
CA HIS A 118 7.66 -14.56 2.82
C HIS A 118 8.51 -15.36 1.83
N GLN A 119 7.92 -15.85 0.74
CA GLN A 119 8.62 -16.58 -0.32
C GLN A 119 8.94 -15.70 -1.53
N ALA A 120 8.58 -14.40 -1.52
CA ALA A 120 8.76 -13.54 -2.70
C ALA A 120 10.24 -13.35 -3.04
N TYR A 121 11.04 -12.95 -2.06
CA TYR A 121 12.50 -12.81 -2.17
C TYR A 121 13.19 -13.53 -1.03
N VAL A 122 14.04 -14.50 -1.37
CA VAL A 122 14.76 -15.33 -0.41
C VAL A 122 16.26 -15.25 -0.71
N TYR A 123 17.01 -14.65 0.19
CA TYR A 123 18.46 -14.69 0.12
C TYR A 123 18.99 -16.06 0.56
N THR A 124 19.88 -16.61 -0.25
CA THR A 124 20.65 -17.81 0.04
C THR A 124 22.15 -17.50 -0.12
N PRO A 125 23.07 -18.37 0.33
CA PRO A 125 24.49 -18.20 0.05
C PRO A 125 24.84 -18.12 -1.45
N ASN A 126 23.99 -18.65 -2.33
CA ASN A 126 24.19 -18.67 -3.78
C ASN A 126 23.56 -17.46 -4.50
N GLY A 127 22.85 -16.59 -3.78
CA GLY A 127 22.21 -15.40 -4.36
C GLY A 127 20.75 -15.23 -3.92
N LEU A 128 20.07 -14.32 -4.63
CA LEU A 128 18.67 -13.99 -4.43
C LEU A 128 17.77 -14.92 -5.25
N TYR A 129 16.86 -15.61 -4.58
CA TYR A 129 15.88 -16.50 -5.20
C TYR A 129 14.47 -15.90 -5.09
N ALA A 130 13.61 -16.26 -6.03
CA ALA A 130 12.18 -15.94 -6.00
C ALA A 130 11.37 -17.24 -5.85
N GLY A 131 10.42 -17.27 -4.92
CA GLY A 131 9.67 -18.47 -4.57
C GLY A 131 8.52 -18.79 -5.52
N TYR A 132 8.24 -17.94 -6.52
CA TYR A 132 7.17 -18.15 -7.49
C TYR A 132 7.56 -17.62 -8.87
N VAL A 133 7.14 -18.31 -9.94
CA VAL A 133 7.53 -18.00 -11.33
C VAL A 133 7.13 -16.60 -11.77
N ASN A 134 5.93 -16.13 -11.37
CA ASN A 134 5.48 -14.78 -11.73
C ASN A 134 6.26 -13.70 -10.95
N ILE A 135 6.68 -14.00 -9.72
CA ILE A 135 7.56 -13.09 -8.96
C ILE A 135 8.93 -13.02 -9.64
N TRP A 136 9.48 -14.16 -10.06
CA TRP A 136 10.75 -14.19 -10.78
C TRP A 136 10.70 -13.37 -12.08
N GLY A 137 9.63 -13.53 -12.88
CA GLY A 137 9.50 -12.86 -14.17
C GLY A 137 9.19 -11.37 -14.08
N ASP A 138 8.33 -10.97 -13.14
CA ASP A 138 7.80 -9.60 -13.06
C ASP A 138 8.58 -8.73 -12.07
N TRP A 139 8.91 -9.26 -10.88
CA TRP A 139 9.52 -8.44 -9.84
C TRP A 139 10.98 -8.07 -10.16
N ALA A 140 11.65 -8.75 -11.10
CA ALA A 140 12.93 -8.29 -11.60
C ALA A 140 12.86 -6.90 -12.25
N ALA A 141 11.76 -6.60 -12.97
CA ALA A 141 11.51 -5.29 -13.54
C ALA A 141 11.23 -4.26 -12.43
N HIS A 142 10.33 -4.59 -11.49
CA HIS A 142 10.02 -3.73 -10.35
C HIS A 142 11.24 -3.41 -9.48
N LEU A 143 12.10 -4.40 -9.23
CA LEU A 143 13.35 -4.22 -8.51
C LEU A 143 14.27 -3.25 -9.28
N SER A 144 14.33 -3.36 -10.61
CA SER A 144 15.10 -2.44 -11.45
C SER A 144 14.54 -1.02 -11.42
N PHE A 145 13.21 -0.84 -11.47
CA PHE A 145 12.55 0.46 -11.41
C PHE A 145 12.74 1.12 -10.04
N ALA A 146 12.43 0.42 -8.96
CA ALA A 146 12.62 0.95 -7.60
C ALA A 146 14.11 1.27 -7.33
N GLY A 147 15.02 0.39 -7.77
CA GLY A 147 16.46 0.59 -7.63
C GLY A 147 16.97 1.80 -8.41
N SER A 148 16.41 2.08 -9.59
CA SER A 148 16.76 3.27 -10.37
C SER A 148 16.43 4.57 -9.63
N PHE A 149 15.34 4.60 -8.85
CA PHE A 149 15.03 5.76 -8.01
C PHE A 149 15.90 5.79 -6.75
N ALA A 150 16.02 4.67 -6.05
CA ALA A 150 16.72 4.59 -4.76
C ALA A 150 18.23 4.82 -4.86
N TYR A 151 18.85 4.42 -5.98
CA TYR A 151 20.30 4.46 -6.15
C TYR A 151 20.77 5.11 -7.46
N GLY A 152 19.90 5.15 -8.48
CA GLY A 152 20.25 5.62 -9.82
C GLY A 152 19.91 7.09 -10.10
N HIS A 153 19.31 7.81 -9.14
CA HIS A 153 18.87 9.20 -9.31
C HIS A 153 18.02 9.41 -10.57
N ASN A 154 17.09 8.48 -10.85
CA ASN A 154 16.32 8.41 -12.10
C ASN A 154 15.26 9.53 -12.23
N PHE A 155 15.73 10.76 -12.43
CA PHE A 155 14.94 11.98 -12.58
C PHE A 155 15.49 12.82 -13.75
N PRO A 156 14.73 13.04 -14.85
CA PRO A 156 13.36 12.59 -15.06
C PRO A 156 13.32 11.06 -15.20
N PRO A 157 12.19 10.39 -14.90
CA PRO A 157 12.12 8.93 -14.97
C PRO A 157 12.35 8.39 -16.40
N GLU A 158 13.38 7.57 -16.55
CA GLU A 158 13.71 6.83 -17.77
C GLU A 158 13.70 5.31 -17.52
N PHE A 159 13.58 4.52 -18.59
CA PHE A 159 13.71 3.07 -18.47
C PHE A 159 15.15 2.69 -18.09
N PRO A 160 15.38 2.00 -16.95
CA PRO A 160 16.75 1.65 -16.53
C PRO A 160 17.44 0.67 -17.49
N ILE A 161 16.65 -0.12 -18.21
CA ILE A 161 17.10 -1.12 -19.19
C ILE A 161 17.16 -0.58 -20.63
N ASP A 162 16.59 0.61 -20.87
CA ASP A 162 16.56 1.28 -22.17
C ASP A 162 16.71 2.81 -21.97
N PRO A 163 17.91 3.28 -21.57
CA PRO A 163 18.13 4.68 -21.22
C PRO A 163 17.88 5.64 -22.40
N GLY A 164 17.42 6.85 -22.10
CA GLY A 164 17.01 7.84 -23.09
C GLY A 164 15.54 7.76 -23.50
N HIS A 165 14.80 6.74 -23.04
CA HIS A 165 13.36 6.63 -23.22
C HIS A 165 12.61 6.86 -21.90
N HIS A 166 11.54 7.66 -21.97
CA HIS A 166 10.71 7.96 -20.80
C HIS A 166 10.10 6.68 -20.19
N LEU A 167 10.14 6.57 -18.86
CA LEU A 167 9.53 5.46 -18.13
C LEU A 167 8.00 5.54 -18.22
N GLY A 168 7.43 4.83 -19.20
CA GLY A 168 5.98 4.78 -19.47
C GLY A 168 5.21 3.76 -18.62
N TYR A 169 5.91 2.92 -17.85
CA TYR A 169 5.30 1.94 -16.94
C TYR A 169 4.70 2.64 -15.70
N PRO A 170 3.58 2.20 -15.11
CA PRO A 170 3.04 2.75 -13.86
C PRO A 170 3.95 2.57 -12.63
N PHE A 171 4.97 3.41 -12.49
CA PHE A 171 6.09 3.23 -11.55
C PHE A 171 5.85 3.76 -10.12
N MET A 172 4.67 4.32 -9.81
CA MET A 172 4.43 4.95 -8.50
C MET A 172 4.53 3.98 -7.31
N VAL A 173 4.26 2.69 -7.52
CA VAL A 173 4.44 1.66 -6.49
C VAL A 173 5.92 1.32 -6.28
N ASP A 174 6.72 1.31 -7.35
CA ASP A 174 8.17 1.15 -7.29
C ASP A 174 8.83 2.35 -6.62
N PHE A 175 8.31 3.55 -6.89
CA PHE A 175 8.71 4.78 -6.26
C PHE A 175 8.41 4.77 -4.75
N LEU A 176 7.23 4.30 -4.34
CA LEU A 176 6.90 4.10 -2.93
C LEU A 176 7.88 3.13 -2.24
N ALA A 177 8.33 2.08 -2.93
CA ALA A 177 9.36 1.20 -2.39
C ALA A 177 10.71 1.92 -2.26
N ALA A 178 11.10 2.73 -3.25
CA ALA A 178 12.32 3.53 -3.17
C ALA A 178 12.33 4.50 -1.97
N ASP A 179 11.17 5.09 -1.61
CA ASP A 179 11.03 5.95 -0.43
C ASP A 179 11.42 5.26 0.90
N LEU A 180 11.32 3.92 0.96
CA LEU A 180 11.67 3.15 2.16
C LEU A 180 13.16 2.83 2.27
N VAL A 181 13.94 3.00 1.20
CA VAL A 181 15.38 2.72 1.22
C VAL A 181 16.13 3.73 2.10
N PRO A 182 15.90 5.06 2.02
CA PRO A 182 16.45 6.02 2.98
C PRO A 182 15.99 5.81 4.43
N LEU A 183 14.92 5.04 4.65
CA LEU A 183 14.40 4.65 5.97
C LEU A 183 15.02 3.34 6.50
N GLY A 184 16.01 2.79 5.79
CA GLY A 184 16.84 1.68 6.24
C GLY A 184 16.47 0.31 5.71
N LEU A 185 15.44 0.18 4.86
CA LEU A 185 15.14 -1.10 4.21
C LEU A 185 16.09 -1.37 3.05
N SER A 186 16.48 -2.63 2.86
CA SER A 186 17.04 -3.06 1.57
C SER A 186 15.96 -2.97 0.47
N LEU A 187 16.38 -2.91 -0.79
CA LEU A 187 15.45 -2.80 -1.91
C LEU A 187 14.45 -3.96 -1.97
N THR A 188 14.90 -5.20 -1.72
CA THR A 188 14.03 -6.39 -1.67
C THR A 188 13.04 -6.33 -0.51
N GLU A 189 13.45 -5.81 0.66
CA GLU A 189 12.55 -5.62 1.80
C GLU A 189 11.54 -4.52 1.52
N ALA A 190 11.93 -3.45 0.84
CA ALA A 190 11.05 -2.35 0.49
C ALA A 190 9.94 -2.76 -0.50
N LEU A 191 10.27 -3.52 -1.55
CA LEU A 191 9.28 -4.10 -2.46
C LEU A 191 8.33 -5.05 -1.73
N THR A 192 8.88 -5.91 -0.86
CA THR A 192 8.07 -6.86 -0.08
C THR A 192 7.17 -6.13 0.92
N ALA A 193 7.66 -5.08 1.57
CA ALA A 193 6.92 -4.30 2.56
C ALA A 193 5.75 -3.52 1.93
N THR A 194 5.99 -2.82 0.82
CA THR A 194 4.94 -2.09 0.10
C THR A 194 3.89 -3.04 -0.47
N SER A 195 4.32 -4.18 -1.03
CA SER A 195 3.42 -5.26 -1.46
C SER A 195 2.63 -5.86 -0.32
N ALA A 196 3.24 -6.04 0.87
CA ALA A 196 2.54 -6.55 2.06
C ALA A 196 1.46 -5.60 2.54
N VAL A 197 1.74 -4.31 2.59
CA VAL A 197 0.74 -3.30 3.01
C VAL A 197 -0.49 -3.33 2.10
N LEU A 198 -0.30 -3.33 0.78
CA LEU A 198 -1.41 -3.37 -0.17
C LEU A 198 -2.09 -4.74 -0.22
N GLY A 199 -1.32 -5.82 -0.22
CA GLY A 199 -1.81 -7.19 -0.22
C GLY A 199 -2.62 -7.53 1.04
N LEU A 200 -2.24 -7.00 2.20
CA LEU A 200 -3.02 -7.17 3.43
C LEU A 200 -4.29 -6.33 3.44
N ALA A 201 -4.32 -5.17 2.78
CA ALA A 201 -5.54 -4.36 2.68
C ALA A 201 -6.54 -4.93 1.65
N PHE A 202 -6.04 -5.57 0.59
CA PHE A 202 -6.82 -5.98 -0.57
C PHE A 202 -8.02 -6.90 -0.25
N PRO A 203 -7.91 -7.96 0.58
CA PRO A 203 -9.06 -8.80 0.94
C PRO A 203 -10.19 -8.00 1.59
N GLY A 204 -9.87 -7.06 2.48
CA GLY A 204 -10.84 -6.19 3.11
C GLY A 204 -11.50 -5.22 2.13
N VAL A 205 -10.71 -4.63 1.22
CA VAL A 205 -11.19 -3.78 0.11
C VAL A 205 -12.19 -4.56 -0.76
N LEU A 206 -11.79 -5.73 -1.25
CA LEU A 206 -12.62 -6.55 -2.13
C LEU A 206 -13.88 -7.03 -1.42
N TYR A 207 -13.77 -7.48 -0.17
CA TYR A 207 -14.91 -7.93 0.62
C TYR A 207 -15.93 -6.81 0.82
N LEU A 208 -15.51 -5.62 1.25
CA LEU A 208 -16.43 -4.51 1.53
C LEU A 208 -17.06 -3.96 0.26
N ALA A 209 -16.30 -3.88 -0.84
CA ALA A 209 -16.85 -3.57 -2.15
C ALA A 209 -17.90 -4.62 -2.57
N ALA A 210 -17.60 -5.91 -2.45
CA ALA A 210 -18.53 -6.98 -2.79
C ALA A 210 -19.79 -6.95 -1.91
N VAL A 211 -19.70 -6.63 -0.62
CA VAL A 211 -20.87 -6.43 0.24
C VAL A 211 -21.76 -5.30 -0.28
N ARG A 212 -21.18 -4.18 -0.75
CA ARG A 212 -21.95 -3.08 -1.35
C ARG A 212 -22.65 -3.49 -2.63
N PHE A 213 -22.02 -4.31 -3.47
CA PHE A 213 -22.59 -4.74 -4.75
C PHE A 213 -23.63 -5.85 -4.61
N LEU A 214 -23.37 -6.85 -3.78
CA LEU A 214 -24.20 -8.03 -3.63
C LEU A 214 -25.30 -7.86 -2.58
N GLY A 215 -25.13 -6.94 -1.63
CA GLY A 215 -26.05 -6.77 -0.50
C GLY A 215 -25.97 -7.89 0.55
N GLU A 216 -25.09 -8.88 0.37
CA GLU A 216 -24.93 -10.01 1.27
C GLU A 216 -23.46 -10.34 1.59
N ARG A 217 -23.23 -10.82 2.80
CA ARG A 217 -21.88 -11.09 3.34
C ARG A 217 -21.31 -12.44 2.90
N ALA A 218 -22.18 -13.45 2.72
CA ALA A 218 -21.75 -14.78 2.32
C ALA A 218 -21.22 -14.77 0.88
N GLY A 219 -21.97 -14.21 -0.07
CA GLY A 219 -21.53 -14.01 -1.44
C GLY A 219 -20.24 -13.18 -1.53
N ALA A 220 -20.11 -12.12 -0.74
CA ALA A 220 -18.88 -11.32 -0.67
C ALA A 220 -17.67 -12.15 -0.20
N ALA A 221 -17.83 -12.95 0.87
CA ALA A 221 -16.76 -13.82 1.36
C ALA A 221 -16.36 -14.88 0.32
N ILE A 222 -17.33 -15.51 -0.33
CA ILE A 222 -17.08 -16.48 -1.42
C ILE A 222 -16.30 -15.82 -2.56
N ALA A 223 -16.70 -14.61 -2.98
CA ALA A 223 -16.00 -13.88 -4.02
C ALA A 223 -14.53 -13.60 -3.66
N VAL A 224 -14.25 -13.19 -2.41
CA VAL A 224 -12.87 -12.97 -1.97
C VAL A 224 -12.07 -14.26 -1.93
N PHE A 225 -12.63 -15.35 -1.39
CA PHE A 225 -11.90 -16.61 -1.34
C PHE A 225 -11.63 -17.19 -2.72
N LEU A 226 -12.61 -17.12 -3.63
CA LEU A 226 -12.40 -17.55 -5.01
C LEU A 226 -11.30 -16.74 -5.68
N PHE A 227 -11.32 -15.41 -5.57
CA PHE A 227 -10.30 -14.55 -6.17
C PHE A 227 -8.91 -14.79 -5.55
N VAL A 228 -8.78 -14.59 -4.24
CA VAL A 228 -7.47 -14.57 -3.55
C VAL A 228 -6.83 -15.96 -3.48
N LEU A 229 -7.62 -17.03 -3.37
CA LEU A 229 -7.10 -18.39 -3.18
C LEU A 229 -7.07 -19.24 -4.46
N SER A 230 -7.60 -18.75 -5.59
CA SER A 230 -7.59 -19.48 -6.88
C SER A 230 -6.64 -18.87 -7.92
N GLY A 231 -5.75 -17.97 -7.53
CA GLY A 231 -4.72 -17.40 -8.40
C GLY A 231 -4.96 -15.96 -8.87
N GLY A 232 -6.04 -15.30 -8.40
CA GLY A 232 -6.47 -13.99 -8.88
C GLY A 232 -7.46 -14.10 -10.02
#